data_AF-X1D5Z5-F1
#
_entry.id   AF-X1D5Z5-F1
#
_cell.length_a   1.000
_cell.length_b   1.000
_cell.length_c   1.000
_cell.angle_alpha   90.00
_cell.angle_beta   90.00
_cell.angle_gamma   90.00
#
_symmetry.space_group_name_H-M   'P 1'
#
loop_
_entity.id
_entity.type
_entity.pdbx_description
1 polymer ?
#
loop_
_entity_poly.entity_id
_entity_poly.type
_entity_poly.pdbx_seq_one_letter_code
_entity_poly.pdbx_strand_id
1 'polypeptide(L)'
;TLYAEGNRRYVDTLSTYERQFVETSPKPQYTLIDNLLASIAIEQRNQGSTPRSTLGTLTEIFDYLRILFAHKAVAFCPETGERIESITKEFVADKILEEHLGQKIIILAPIEKMKQESFEQFTMRLLQKGFLRLEVDLTLYELDDEIPFSEKKKHQMALVIDRFSLTSKDRPRLIEALELTCSISNDQILIVTGKIRQFFSLSFAVASSGRSYPKLTPQSFSFNHIEGMCPTCKGLAEVRKRICSDCKGSRLNTLSRLAELEEHTLFDLTTLPLTELSYFLDNLPNYPLLEEA
;
A
#
# COMPACT_ATOMS: atom_id res chain seq x y z
N THR A 1 43.71 9.49 -2.13
CA THR A 1 43.38 8.95 -3.47
C THR A 1 42.58 9.98 -4.24
N LEU A 2 42.45 9.86 -5.56
CA LEU A 2 41.56 10.73 -6.36
C LEU A 2 40.11 10.65 -5.84
N TYR A 3 39.65 9.45 -5.47
CA TYR A 3 38.36 9.23 -4.82
C TYR A 3 38.18 10.05 -3.53
N ALA A 4 39.15 10.04 -2.63
CA ALA A 4 39.05 10.80 -1.38
C ALA A 4 38.93 12.31 -1.62
N GLU A 5 39.61 12.86 -2.64
CA GLU A 5 39.43 14.26 -3.01
C GLU A 5 38.09 14.53 -3.70
N GLY A 6 37.63 13.62 -4.58
CA GLY A 6 36.33 13.75 -5.22
C GLY A 6 35.16 13.65 -4.24
N ASN A 7 35.22 12.72 -3.29
CA ASN A 7 34.27 12.59 -2.19
C ASN A 7 34.26 13.86 -1.31
N ARG A 8 35.44 14.40 -0.96
CA ARG A 8 35.56 15.64 -0.20
C ARG A 8 34.91 16.83 -0.93
N ARG A 9 35.21 17.00 -2.22
CA ARG A 9 34.60 18.06 -3.05
C ARG A 9 33.09 17.91 -3.16
N TYR A 10 32.57 16.69 -3.27
CA TYR A 10 31.13 16.42 -3.26
C TYR A 10 30.49 16.83 -1.93
N VAL A 11 31.06 16.44 -0.79
CA VAL A 11 30.58 16.84 0.53
C VAL A 11 30.64 18.36 0.72
N ASP A 12 31.66 19.02 0.15
CA ASP A 12 31.79 20.48 0.15
C ASP A 12 30.71 21.20 -0.68
N THR A 13 29.93 20.50 -1.51
CA THR A 13 28.74 21.06 -2.20
C THR A 13 27.43 20.89 -1.41
N LEU A 14 27.41 20.01 -0.41
CA LEU A 14 26.23 19.80 0.44
C LEU A 14 25.98 20.98 1.38
N SER A 15 24.75 21.13 1.85
CA SER A 15 24.38 22.16 2.83
C SER A 15 25.13 21.97 4.15
N THR A 16 25.23 23.04 4.95
CA THR A 16 25.90 23.01 6.26
C THR A 16 25.31 21.98 7.22
N TYR A 17 24.01 21.69 7.10
CA TYR A 17 23.31 20.67 7.88
C TYR A 17 23.69 19.25 7.44
N GLU A 18 23.67 18.98 6.14
CA GLU A 18 23.95 17.64 5.59
C GLU A 18 25.39 17.19 5.86
N ARG A 19 26.35 18.12 5.87
CA ARG A 19 27.76 17.83 6.18
C ARG A 19 27.98 17.24 7.58
N GLN A 20 27.07 17.46 8.52
CA GLN A 20 27.16 16.90 9.87
C GLN A 20 27.00 15.37 9.89
N PHE A 21 26.37 14.80 8.86
CA PHE A 21 26.03 13.37 8.79
C PHE A 21 26.88 12.58 7.80
N VAL A 22 27.78 13.25 7.07
CA VAL A 22 28.62 12.60 6.05
C VAL A 22 30.07 12.55 6.52
N GLU A 23 30.62 11.34 6.60
CA GLU A 23 32.03 11.16 6.96
C GLU A 23 32.96 11.77 5.90
N THR A 24 33.69 12.82 6.29
CA THR A 24 34.70 13.44 5.44
C THR A 24 35.96 12.59 5.41
N SER A 25 36.38 12.17 4.21
CA SER A 25 37.66 11.47 4.02
C SER A 25 38.85 12.39 4.33
N PRO A 26 39.96 11.85 4.86
CA PRO A 26 41.14 12.66 5.16
C PRO A 26 41.70 13.32 3.89
N LYS A 27 42.21 14.55 4.05
CA LYS A 27 42.80 15.31 2.94
C LYS A 27 43.96 14.50 2.31
N PRO A 28 43.92 14.21 1.00
CA PRO A 28 44.99 13.42 0.39
C PRO A 28 46.27 14.23 0.22
N GLN A 29 47.42 13.55 0.19
CA GLN A 29 48.74 14.17 0.01
C GLN A 29 49.02 14.49 -1.47
N TYR A 30 48.58 15.64 -1.95
CA TYR A 30 48.95 16.20 -3.27
C TYR A 30 49.05 17.73 -3.20
N THR A 31 49.72 18.35 -4.17
CA THR A 31 49.95 19.81 -4.21
C THR A 31 48.83 20.57 -4.93
N LEU A 32 48.40 20.11 -6.11
CA LEU A 32 47.30 20.69 -6.87
C LEU A 32 46.62 19.60 -7.70
N ILE A 33 45.29 19.60 -7.70
CA ILE A 33 44.47 18.84 -8.64
C ILE A 33 43.45 19.82 -9.22
N ASP A 34 43.52 20.04 -10.52
CA ASP A 34 42.56 20.86 -11.25
C ASP A 34 41.59 19.99 -12.05
N ASN A 35 40.39 20.49 -12.34
CA ASN A 35 39.35 19.81 -13.14
C ASN A 35 38.95 18.40 -12.66
N LEU A 36 38.94 18.16 -11.34
CA LEU A 36 38.43 16.90 -10.79
C LEU A 36 36.89 16.86 -10.86
N LEU A 37 36.37 15.96 -11.68
CA LEU A 37 34.94 15.66 -11.77
C LEU A 37 34.47 14.80 -10.58
N ALA A 38 33.15 14.67 -10.42
CA ALA A 38 32.57 13.73 -9.45
C ALA A 38 33.12 12.32 -9.70
N SER A 39 33.71 11.72 -8.66
CA SER A 39 34.40 10.45 -8.78
C SER A 39 33.67 9.36 -8.01
N ILE A 40 33.45 8.21 -8.65
CA ILE A 40 32.95 6.98 -8.01
C ILE A 40 34.10 5.99 -7.95
N ALA A 41 34.41 5.47 -6.77
CA ALA A 41 35.35 4.37 -6.62
C ALA A 41 34.61 3.04 -6.64
N ILE A 42 35.06 2.12 -7.48
CA ILE A 42 34.59 0.74 -7.51
C ILE A 42 35.67 -0.12 -6.86
N GLU A 43 35.45 -0.55 -5.63
CA GLU A 43 36.36 -1.38 -4.86
C GLU A 43 35.67 -2.70 -4.47
N GLN A 44 36.42 -3.81 -4.47
CA GLN A 44 35.95 -5.06 -3.88
C GLN A 44 36.05 -4.98 -2.34
N ARG A 45 35.09 -4.28 -1.73
CA ARG A 45 34.93 -4.29 -0.27
C ARG A 45 33.89 -5.34 0.12
N ASN A 46 34.25 -6.18 1.09
CA ASN A 46 33.28 -7.01 1.81
C ASN A 46 32.42 -6.08 2.69
N GLN A 47 31.42 -5.42 2.10
CA GLN A 47 30.39 -4.75 2.87
C GLN A 47 29.65 -5.82 3.69
N GLY A 48 29.43 -5.57 4.97
CA GLY A 48 28.67 -6.48 5.83
C GLY A 48 27.32 -6.80 5.17
N SER A 49 27.06 -8.07 4.90
CA SER A 49 25.78 -8.51 4.35
C SER A 49 24.73 -8.40 5.46
N THR A 50 23.69 -7.59 5.23
CA THR A 50 22.49 -7.69 6.06
C THR A 50 21.69 -8.92 5.59
N PRO A 51 21.04 -9.67 6.49
CA PRO A 51 20.29 -10.88 6.10
C PRO A 51 19.14 -10.59 5.11
N ARG A 52 18.77 -9.32 4.95
CA ARG A 52 17.73 -8.86 4.02
C ARG A 52 18.28 -8.47 2.65
N SER A 53 19.58 -8.24 2.51
CA SER A 53 20.19 -7.88 1.23
C SER A 53 20.24 -9.10 0.29
N THR A 54 19.71 -8.92 -0.92
CA THR A 54 19.78 -9.88 -2.02
C THR A 54 20.42 -9.21 -3.24
N LEU A 55 20.80 -10.00 -4.25
CA LEU A 55 21.29 -9.46 -5.53
C LEU A 55 20.27 -8.47 -6.12
N GLY A 56 18.99 -8.84 -6.13
CA GLY A 56 17.93 -7.98 -6.68
C GLY A 56 17.73 -6.67 -5.92
N THR A 57 17.95 -6.62 -4.60
CA THR A 57 17.92 -5.35 -3.84
C THR A 57 19.17 -4.50 -4.07
N LEU A 58 20.33 -5.14 -4.32
CA LEU A 58 21.58 -4.42 -4.56
C LEU A 58 21.62 -3.78 -5.95
N THR A 59 20.99 -4.42 -6.93
CA THR A 59 20.92 -3.92 -8.32
C THR A 59 19.64 -3.14 -8.62
N GLU A 60 18.78 -2.92 -7.62
CA GLU A 60 17.45 -2.30 -7.73
C GLU A 60 16.46 -3.02 -8.66
N ILE A 61 16.85 -4.14 -9.31
CA ILE A 61 15.95 -4.95 -10.15
C ILE A 61 14.70 -5.36 -9.35
N PHE A 62 14.87 -5.72 -8.08
CA PHE A 62 13.73 -6.09 -7.23
C PHE A 62 12.76 -4.92 -7.04
N ASP A 63 13.23 -3.68 -7.01
CA ASP A 63 12.39 -2.50 -6.83
C ASP A 63 11.51 -2.24 -8.05
N TYR A 64 12.06 -2.43 -9.25
CA TYR A 64 11.28 -2.41 -10.49
C TYR A 64 10.27 -3.55 -10.57
N LEU A 65 10.66 -4.77 -10.18
CA LEU A 65 9.73 -5.90 -10.11
C LEU A 65 8.57 -5.63 -9.14
N ARG A 66 8.82 -5.02 -7.99
CA ARG A 66 7.76 -4.63 -7.03
C ARG A 66 6.77 -3.64 -7.66
N ILE A 67 7.26 -2.68 -8.43
CA ILE A 67 6.40 -1.71 -9.14
C ILE A 67 5.57 -2.44 -10.20
N LEU A 68 6.19 -3.31 -11.00
CA LEU A 68 5.51 -4.10 -12.02
C LEU A 68 4.37 -4.95 -11.42
N PHE A 69 4.67 -5.70 -10.35
CA PHE A 69 3.68 -6.54 -9.68
C PHE A 69 2.54 -5.73 -9.06
N ALA A 70 2.84 -4.57 -8.45
CA ALA A 70 1.79 -3.69 -7.90
C ALA A 70 0.77 -3.22 -8.95
N HIS A 71 1.16 -3.12 -10.22
CA HIS A 71 0.29 -2.61 -11.27
C HIS A 71 -0.32 -3.69 -12.15
N LYS A 72 0.40 -4.80 -12.40
CA LYS A 72 0.01 -5.78 -13.42
C LYS A 72 -0.27 -7.18 -12.86
N ALA A 73 0.12 -7.47 -11.61
CA ALA A 73 -0.17 -8.78 -11.04
C ALA A 73 -1.65 -8.92 -10.67
N VAL A 74 -2.17 -10.12 -10.85
CA VAL A 74 -3.49 -10.53 -10.39
C VAL A 74 -3.34 -11.15 -9.01
N ALA A 75 -4.14 -10.70 -8.05
CA ALA A 75 -4.12 -11.25 -6.70
C ALA A 75 -5.19 -12.32 -6.53
N PHE A 76 -4.93 -13.26 -5.63
CA PHE A 76 -5.83 -14.36 -5.33
C PHE A 76 -6.14 -14.42 -3.84
N CYS A 77 -7.37 -14.80 -3.53
CA CYS A 77 -7.88 -14.97 -2.18
C CYS A 77 -7.12 -16.10 -1.47
N PRO A 78 -6.47 -15.86 -0.32
CA PRO A 78 -5.76 -16.91 0.42
C PRO A 78 -6.62 -18.08 0.89
N GLU A 79 -7.93 -17.86 1.05
CA GLU A 79 -8.85 -18.84 1.62
C GLU A 79 -9.59 -19.63 0.55
N THR A 80 -10.00 -18.97 -0.55
CA THR A 80 -10.80 -19.59 -1.60
C THR A 80 -10.03 -19.85 -2.89
N GLY A 81 -8.88 -19.19 -3.10
CA GLY A 81 -8.11 -19.25 -4.34
C GLY A 81 -8.73 -18.47 -5.51
N GLU A 82 -9.85 -17.78 -5.29
CA GLU A 82 -10.50 -16.97 -6.33
C GLU A 82 -9.74 -15.68 -6.60
N ARG A 83 -9.88 -15.16 -7.83
CA ARG A 83 -9.29 -13.88 -8.22
C ARG A 83 -9.89 -12.75 -7.39
N ILE A 84 -9.03 -11.84 -6.96
CA ILE A 84 -9.39 -10.57 -6.37
C ILE A 84 -9.41 -9.54 -7.50
N GLU A 85 -10.57 -8.93 -7.70
CA GLU A 85 -10.82 -8.01 -8.80
C GLU A 85 -11.68 -6.84 -8.33
N SER A 86 -11.99 -5.94 -9.25
CA SER A 86 -12.95 -4.89 -8.99
C SER A 86 -14.37 -5.45 -9.03
N ILE A 87 -15.16 -5.22 -7.98
CA ILE A 87 -16.58 -5.55 -7.93
C ILE A 87 -17.43 -4.30 -8.17
N THR A 88 -18.61 -4.46 -8.77
CA THR A 88 -19.48 -3.32 -9.07
C THR A 88 -20.34 -2.90 -7.89
N LYS A 89 -20.84 -1.66 -7.93
CA LYS A 89 -21.73 -1.11 -6.90
C LYS A 89 -23.04 -1.88 -6.83
N GLU A 90 -23.54 -2.34 -7.97
CA GLU A 90 -24.77 -3.13 -8.09
C GLU A 90 -24.61 -4.47 -7.37
N PHE A 91 -23.48 -5.14 -7.58
CA PHE A 91 -23.18 -6.39 -6.87
C PHE A 91 -23.17 -6.19 -5.36
N VAL A 92 -22.50 -5.13 -4.88
CA VAL A 92 -22.47 -4.79 -3.45
C VAL A 92 -23.88 -4.45 -2.93
N ALA A 93 -24.68 -3.72 -3.70
CA ALA A 93 -26.06 -3.39 -3.35
C ALA A 93 -26.93 -4.63 -3.20
N ASP A 94 -26.85 -5.55 -4.16
CA ASP A 94 -27.61 -6.81 -4.15
C ASP A 94 -27.20 -7.68 -2.96
N LYS A 95 -25.90 -7.76 -2.66
CA LYS A 95 -25.40 -8.48 -1.48
C LYS A 95 -25.89 -7.88 -0.16
N ILE A 96 -25.87 -6.56 -0.03
CA ILE A 96 -26.39 -5.87 1.16
C ILE A 96 -27.90 -6.11 1.32
N LEU A 97 -28.65 -6.10 0.21
CA LEU A 97 -30.09 -6.40 0.21
C LEU A 97 -30.38 -7.82 0.66
N GLU A 98 -29.59 -8.80 0.22
CA GLU A 98 -29.74 -10.20 0.63
C GLU A 98 -29.40 -10.42 2.11
N GLU A 99 -28.28 -9.85 2.59
CA GLU A 99 -27.78 -10.10 3.94
C GLU A 99 -28.50 -9.29 5.03
N HIS A 100 -29.03 -8.10 4.69
CA HIS A 100 -29.56 -7.13 5.66
C HIS A 100 -31.02 -6.72 5.45
N LEU A 101 -31.80 -7.51 4.70
CA LEU A 101 -33.22 -7.21 4.46
C LEU A 101 -33.99 -7.02 5.78
N GLY A 102 -34.76 -5.93 5.88
CA GLY A 102 -35.56 -5.59 7.05
C GLY A 102 -34.79 -5.02 8.23
N GLN A 103 -33.46 -4.89 8.13
CA GLN A 103 -32.61 -4.35 9.19
C GLN A 103 -32.34 -2.85 8.98
N LYS A 104 -32.04 -2.15 10.06
CA LYS A 104 -31.62 -0.74 9.99
C LYS A 104 -30.13 -0.68 9.69
N ILE A 105 -29.78 -0.16 8.52
CA ILE A 105 -28.40 -0.01 8.06
C ILE A 105 -27.93 1.43 8.23
N ILE A 106 -26.63 1.60 8.44
CA ILE A 106 -25.91 2.88 8.34
C ILE A 106 -24.81 2.68 7.31
N ILE A 107 -24.80 3.53 6.28
CA ILE A 107 -23.80 3.52 5.23
C ILE A 107 -22.76 4.57 5.58
N LEU A 108 -21.52 4.14 5.74
CA LEU A 108 -20.40 4.97 6.14
C LEU A 108 -19.33 5.02 5.03
N ALA A 109 -18.76 6.20 4.80
CA ALA A 109 -17.60 6.41 3.94
C ALA A 109 -16.34 6.59 4.81
N PRO A 110 -15.41 5.63 4.86
CA PRO A 110 -14.13 5.80 5.55
C PRO A 110 -13.36 6.99 4.97
N ILE A 111 -12.91 7.91 5.83
CA ILE A 111 -12.21 9.13 5.38
C ILE A 111 -11.04 9.46 6.28
N GLU A 112 -10.04 10.11 5.70
CA GLU A 112 -8.90 10.66 6.43
C GLU A 112 -8.80 12.18 6.21
N LYS A 113 -8.21 12.88 7.18
CA LYS A 113 -7.93 14.32 7.05
C LYS A 113 -6.73 14.56 6.15
N MET A 114 -6.66 15.72 5.52
CA MET A 114 -5.45 16.10 4.80
C MET A 114 -4.29 16.35 5.79
N LYS A 115 -3.05 16.05 5.38
CA LYS A 115 -1.87 16.17 6.27
C LYS A 115 -1.69 17.58 6.85
N GLN A 116 -2.06 18.61 6.10
CA GLN A 116 -1.90 20.03 6.46
C GLN A 116 -3.17 20.65 7.06
N GLU A 117 -4.28 19.90 7.15
CA GLU A 117 -5.58 20.38 7.64
C GLU A 117 -5.72 20.08 9.14
N SER A 118 -6.16 21.07 9.92
CA SER A 118 -6.54 20.86 11.32
C SER A 118 -7.85 20.08 11.41
N PHE A 119 -8.13 19.46 12.56
CA PHE A 119 -9.37 18.70 12.73
C PHE A 119 -10.62 19.58 12.62
N GLU A 120 -10.57 20.83 13.11
CA GLU A 120 -11.65 21.82 12.98
C GLU A 120 -11.90 22.24 11.53
N GLN A 121 -10.84 22.46 10.76
CA GLN A 121 -10.96 22.76 9.32
C GLN A 121 -11.59 21.58 8.57
N PHE A 122 -11.19 20.36 8.93
CA PHE A 122 -11.74 19.13 8.37
C PHE A 122 -13.24 19.00 8.64
N THR A 123 -13.70 19.19 9.88
CA THR A 123 -15.15 19.10 10.21
C THR A 123 -15.94 20.23 9.55
N MET A 124 -15.45 21.47 9.55
CA MET A 124 -16.08 22.60 8.86
C MET A 124 -16.24 22.34 7.36
N ARG A 125 -15.23 21.78 6.70
CA ARG A 125 -15.30 21.44 5.27
C ARG A 125 -16.38 20.38 5.00
N LEU A 126 -16.56 19.42 5.91
CA LEU A 126 -17.62 18.41 5.79
C LEU A 126 -19.01 19.02 5.98
N LEU A 127 -19.17 19.91 6.98
CA LEU A 127 -20.42 20.66 7.19
C LEU A 127 -20.79 21.52 5.98
N GLN A 128 -19.83 22.22 5.38
CA GLN A 128 -20.03 23.01 4.17
C GLN A 128 -20.49 22.18 2.97
N LYS A 129 -20.10 20.90 2.93
CA LYS A 129 -20.58 19.94 1.92
C LYS A 129 -21.94 19.33 2.23
N GLY A 130 -22.56 19.70 3.36
CA GLY A 130 -23.89 19.26 3.78
C GLY A 130 -23.91 17.97 4.59
N PHE A 131 -22.77 17.47 5.06
CA PHE A 131 -22.73 16.30 5.94
C PHE A 131 -22.99 16.71 7.38
N LEU A 132 -23.70 15.85 8.13
CA LEU A 132 -24.13 16.17 9.49
C LEU A 132 -23.47 15.31 10.57
N ARG A 133 -23.00 14.11 10.23
CA ARG A 133 -22.52 13.13 11.21
C ARG A 133 -21.22 12.47 10.79
N LEU A 134 -20.35 12.28 11.77
CA LEU A 134 -19.06 11.65 11.63
C LEU A 134 -18.92 10.59 12.71
N GLU A 135 -18.48 9.40 12.32
CA GLU A 135 -18.03 8.39 13.27
C GLU A 135 -16.53 8.57 13.52
N VAL A 136 -16.13 8.64 14.79
CA VAL A 136 -14.73 8.65 15.21
C VAL A 136 -14.54 7.54 16.23
N ASP A 137 -13.61 6.62 15.96
CA ASP A 137 -13.31 5.45 16.80
C ASP A 137 -14.57 4.69 17.26
N LEU A 138 -15.45 4.37 16.30
CA LEU A 138 -16.72 3.65 16.51
C LEU A 138 -17.81 4.42 17.26
N THR A 139 -17.59 5.70 17.57
CA THR A 139 -18.57 6.57 18.23
C THR A 139 -19.10 7.59 17.25
N LEU A 140 -20.43 7.70 17.13
CA LEU A 140 -21.08 8.66 16.25
C LEU A 140 -21.21 10.02 16.92
N TYR A 141 -20.80 11.06 16.21
CA TYR A 141 -20.91 12.46 16.61
C TYR A 141 -21.66 13.25 15.56
N GLU A 142 -22.33 14.33 15.99
CA GLU A 142 -22.79 15.37 15.07
C GLU A 142 -21.60 16.31 14.79
N LEU A 143 -21.46 16.74 13.54
CA LEU A 143 -20.30 17.54 13.12
C LEU A 143 -20.31 18.95 13.72
N ASP A 144 -21.48 19.44 14.16
CA ASP A 144 -21.64 20.73 14.84
C ASP A 144 -21.29 20.67 16.34
N ASP A 145 -21.13 19.48 16.92
CA ASP A 145 -20.77 19.28 18.33
C ASP A 145 -19.24 19.21 18.53
N GLU A 146 -18.79 19.39 19.78
CA GLU A 146 -17.39 19.13 20.14
C GLU A 146 -17.07 17.63 20.06
N ILE A 147 -16.15 17.28 19.16
CA ILE A 147 -15.68 15.90 18.97
C ILE A 147 -14.31 15.73 19.63
N PRO A 148 -14.15 14.81 20.59
CA PRO A 148 -12.88 14.56 21.25
C PRO A 148 -11.88 13.95 20.25
N PHE A 149 -10.88 14.73 19.84
CA PHE A 149 -9.87 14.31 18.87
C PHE A 149 -8.45 14.59 19.40
N SER A 150 -7.54 13.63 19.24
CA SER A 150 -6.15 13.76 19.68
C SER A 150 -5.19 13.61 18.50
N GLU A 151 -4.52 14.69 18.10
CA GLU A 151 -3.56 14.68 16.98
C GLU A 151 -2.39 13.69 17.17
N LYS A 152 -2.08 13.30 18.40
CA LYS A 152 -1.01 12.33 18.72
C LYS A 152 -1.38 10.88 18.45
N LYS A 153 -2.67 10.58 18.22
CA LYS A 153 -3.17 9.21 18.03
C LYS A 153 -3.69 9.06 16.61
N LYS A 154 -3.55 7.85 16.06
CA LYS A 154 -4.22 7.49 14.81
C LYS A 154 -5.68 7.16 15.15
N HIS A 155 -6.60 7.92 14.56
CA HIS A 155 -8.04 7.75 14.72
C HIS A 155 -8.63 7.11 13.45
N GLN A 156 -9.68 6.29 13.62
CA GLN A 156 -10.48 5.80 12.50
C GLN A 156 -11.71 6.70 12.36
N MET A 157 -11.91 7.27 11.17
CA MET A 157 -13.03 8.19 10.90
C MET A 157 -13.86 7.69 9.72
N ALA A 158 -15.18 7.79 9.84
CA ALA A 158 -16.08 7.43 8.76
C ALA A 158 -17.30 8.36 8.73
N LEU A 159 -17.58 8.93 7.56
CA LEU A 159 -18.68 9.86 7.34
C LEU A 159 -19.99 9.11 7.20
N VAL A 160 -21.06 9.58 7.86
CA VAL A 160 -22.39 8.98 7.67
C VAL A 160 -23.00 9.52 6.38
N ILE A 161 -23.21 8.63 5.40
CA ILE A 161 -23.79 8.98 4.10
C ILE A 161 -25.31 8.84 4.11
N ASP A 162 -25.81 7.68 4.54
CA ASP A 162 -27.26 7.45 4.68
C ASP A 162 -27.56 6.45 5.79
N ARG A 163 -28.79 6.47 6.30
CA ARG A 163 -29.29 5.60 7.37
C ARG A 163 -30.79 5.38 7.22
N PHE A 164 -31.19 4.14 6.94
CA PHE A 164 -32.59 3.76 6.81
C PHE A 164 -32.82 2.28 7.12
N SER A 165 -34.09 1.90 7.27
CA SER A 165 -34.48 0.49 7.39
C SER A 165 -34.60 -0.09 5.98
N LEU A 166 -33.81 -1.12 5.69
CA LEU A 166 -33.65 -1.65 4.34
C LEU A 166 -34.86 -2.48 3.91
N THR A 167 -35.48 -2.11 2.80
CA THR A 167 -36.52 -2.90 2.12
C THR A 167 -36.13 -3.18 0.68
N SER A 168 -36.79 -4.15 0.04
CA SER A 168 -36.52 -4.49 -1.38
C SER A 168 -36.79 -3.32 -2.35
N LYS A 169 -37.61 -2.35 -1.96
CA LYS A 169 -37.90 -1.15 -2.76
C LYS A 169 -36.79 -0.10 -2.68
N ASP A 170 -35.90 -0.19 -1.69
CA ASP A 170 -34.85 0.79 -1.45
C ASP A 170 -33.59 0.55 -2.29
N ARG A 171 -33.58 -0.45 -3.18
CA ARG A 171 -32.44 -0.74 -4.06
C ARG A 171 -31.90 0.49 -4.81
N PRO A 172 -32.73 1.35 -5.44
CA PRO A 172 -32.21 2.55 -6.11
C PRO A 172 -31.54 3.53 -5.15
N ARG A 173 -32.15 3.77 -3.98
CA ARG A 173 -31.60 4.63 -2.92
C ARG A 173 -30.27 4.08 -2.38
N LEU A 174 -30.18 2.77 -2.21
CA LEU A 174 -28.95 2.12 -1.78
C LEU A 174 -27.84 2.36 -2.81
N ILE A 175 -28.10 2.16 -4.10
CA ILE A 175 -27.12 2.41 -5.17
C ILE A 175 -26.64 3.88 -5.15
N GLU A 176 -27.55 4.85 -5.08
CA GLU A 176 -27.20 6.27 -4.99
C GLU A 176 -26.32 6.58 -3.76
N ALA A 177 -26.64 5.99 -2.61
CA ALA A 177 -25.83 6.15 -1.41
C ALA A 177 -24.44 5.49 -1.55
N LEU A 178 -24.34 4.31 -2.18
CA LEU A 178 -23.06 3.65 -2.46
C LEU A 178 -22.22 4.44 -3.46
N GLU A 179 -22.83 5.05 -4.48
CA GLU A 179 -22.15 5.93 -5.43
C GLU A 179 -21.51 7.12 -4.74
N LEU A 180 -22.27 7.82 -3.90
CA LEU A 180 -21.76 8.94 -3.11
C LEU A 180 -20.67 8.49 -2.15
N THR A 181 -20.86 7.35 -1.47
CA THR A 181 -19.86 6.76 -0.58
C THR A 181 -18.53 6.54 -1.31
N CYS A 182 -18.56 5.81 -2.43
CA CYS A 182 -17.35 5.51 -3.22
C CYS A 182 -16.62 6.77 -3.69
N SER A 183 -17.37 7.81 -4.08
CA SER A 183 -16.80 9.08 -4.53
C SER A 183 -16.02 9.83 -3.43
N ILE A 184 -16.36 9.58 -2.16
CA ILE A 184 -15.77 10.26 -1.00
C ILE A 184 -14.59 9.47 -0.41
N SER A 185 -14.68 8.14 -0.44
CA SER A 185 -13.77 7.23 0.27
C SER A 185 -12.84 6.43 -0.65
N ASN A 186 -12.77 6.75 -1.95
CA ASN A 186 -12.04 5.99 -2.96
C ASN A 186 -12.48 4.52 -2.98
N ASP A 187 -13.75 4.29 -3.31
CA ASP A 187 -14.35 2.96 -3.48
C ASP A 187 -14.46 2.09 -2.21
N GLN A 188 -14.32 2.70 -1.03
CA GLN A 188 -14.43 2.02 0.26
C GLN A 188 -15.79 2.26 0.93
N ILE A 189 -16.46 1.21 1.36
CA ILE A 189 -17.81 1.28 1.93
C ILE A 189 -17.80 0.53 3.25
N LEU A 190 -18.41 1.11 4.28
CA LEU A 190 -18.59 0.47 5.56
C LEU A 190 -20.08 0.44 5.91
N ILE A 191 -20.65 -0.75 5.97
CA ILE A 191 -22.05 -0.97 6.33
C ILE A 191 -22.12 -1.39 7.80
N VAL A 192 -22.92 -0.68 8.58
CA VAL A 192 -23.15 -0.98 10.00
C VAL A 192 -24.59 -1.37 10.22
N THR A 193 -24.79 -2.56 10.76
CA THR A 193 -26.11 -3.12 11.06
C THR A 193 -26.12 -3.67 12.48
N GLY A 194 -26.71 -2.92 13.41
CA GLY A 194 -26.65 -3.24 14.84
C GLY A 194 -25.21 -3.25 15.36
N LYS A 195 -24.67 -4.43 15.66
CA LYS A 195 -23.28 -4.63 16.09
C LYS A 195 -22.36 -5.13 14.98
N ILE A 196 -22.91 -5.52 13.84
CA ILE A 196 -22.15 -6.07 12.71
C ILE A 196 -21.64 -4.91 11.87
N ARG A 197 -20.35 -4.98 11.48
CA ARG A 197 -19.71 -4.01 10.59
C ARG A 197 -19.09 -4.77 9.43
N GLN A 198 -19.53 -4.45 8.21
CA GLN A 198 -19.05 -5.07 6.99
C GLN A 198 -18.33 -4.02 6.14
N PHE A 199 -17.10 -4.31 5.76
CA PHE A 199 -16.29 -3.45 4.91
C PHE A 199 -16.25 -4.00 3.48
N PHE A 200 -16.50 -3.13 2.51
CA PHE A 200 -16.38 -3.40 1.09
C PHE A 200 -15.36 -2.45 0.46
N SER A 201 -14.53 -2.94 -0.44
CA SER A 201 -13.60 -2.19 -1.27
C SER A 201 -13.87 -2.59 -2.71
N LEU A 202 -14.55 -1.73 -3.47
CA LEU A 202 -14.98 -2.08 -4.82
C LEU A 202 -13.81 -2.29 -5.76
N SER A 203 -12.68 -1.65 -5.49
CA SER A 203 -11.46 -1.81 -6.30
C SER A 203 -10.74 -3.15 -6.11
N PHE A 204 -11.00 -3.89 -5.02
CA PHE A 204 -10.17 -5.03 -4.64
C PHE A 204 -10.89 -6.02 -3.70
N ALA A 205 -11.76 -6.85 -4.28
CA ALA A 205 -12.55 -7.83 -3.56
C ALA A 205 -12.74 -9.14 -4.34
N VAL A 206 -13.16 -10.19 -3.62
CA VAL A 206 -13.53 -11.47 -4.23
C VAL A 206 -14.98 -11.42 -4.69
N ALA A 207 -15.24 -11.64 -5.98
CA ALA A 207 -16.56 -11.48 -6.57
C ALA A 207 -17.64 -12.39 -5.95
N SER A 208 -17.32 -13.62 -5.54
CA SER A 208 -18.32 -14.54 -4.98
C SER A 208 -18.76 -14.17 -3.55
N SER A 209 -17.84 -13.65 -2.73
CA SER A 209 -18.06 -13.40 -1.30
C SER A 209 -18.15 -11.92 -0.94
N GLY A 210 -17.80 -11.01 -1.84
CA GLY A 210 -17.67 -9.58 -1.58
C GLY A 210 -16.55 -9.24 -0.58
N ARG A 211 -15.75 -10.22 -0.16
CA ARG A 211 -14.69 -10.01 0.82
C ARG A 211 -13.59 -9.13 0.23
N SER A 212 -13.27 -8.07 0.95
CA SER A 212 -12.35 -7.05 0.49
C SER A 212 -10.95 -7.24 1.05
N TYR A 213 -9.96 -6.86 0.25
CA TYR A 213 -8.54 -6.94 0.60
C TYR A 213 -7.87 -5.57 0.45
N PRO A 214 -6.77 -5.31 1.16
CA PRO A 214 -5.95 -4.13 0.89
C PRO A 214 -5.43 -4.19 -0.54
N LYS A 215 -5.51 -3.06 -1.26
CA LYS A 215 -4.91 -2.93 -2.59
C LYS A 215 -3.40 -3.23 -2.51
N LEU A 216 -2.89 -3.97 -3.49
CA LEU A 216 -1.46 -4.22 -3.59
C LEU A 216 -0.73 -2.96 -4.05
N THR A 217 0.29 -2.58 -3.29
CA THR A 217 1.19 -1.47 -3.58
C THR A 217 2.62 -2.00 -3.76
N PRO A 218 3.56 -1.18 -4.28
CA PRO A 218 4.97 -1.58 -4.33
C PRO A 218 5.55 -1.92 -2.93
N GLN A 219 4.95 -1.40 -1.86
CA GLN A 219 5.32 -1.73 -0.48
C GLN A 219 4.77 -3.09 -0.04
N SER A 220 3.60 -3.49 -0.53
CA SER A 220 3.07 -4.84 -0.35
C SER A 220 4.01 -5.92 -0.90
N PHE A 221 4.81 -5.60 -1.92
CA PHE A 221 5.81 -6.53 -2.47
C PHE A 221 7.20 -6.40 -1.85
N SER A 222 7.36 -5.59 -0.80
CA SER A 222 8.64 -5.44 -0.11
C SER A 222 8.69 -6.27 1.16
N PHE A 223 9.57 -7.28 1.20
CA PHE A 223 9.86 -8.01 2.42
C PHE A 223 10.60 -7.19 3.49
N ASN A 224 11.02 -5.96 3.16
CA ASN A 224 11.60 -5.01 4.10
C ASN A 224 10.53 -4.14 4.79
N HIS A 225 9.32 -4.09 4.24
CA HIS A 225 8.21 -3.27 4.72
C HIS A 225 7.16 -4.10 5.45
N ILE A 226 6.46 -3.51 6.43
CA ILE A 226 5.48 -4.24 7.25
C ILE A 226 4.28 -4.72 6.43
N GLU A 227 3.92 -3.96 5.41
CA GLU A 227 2.83 -4.32 4.49
C GLU A 227 3.14 -5.57 3.67
N GLY A 228 4.42 -5.81 3.34
CA GLY A 228 4.80 -6.90 2.45
C GLY A 228 5.47 -8.08 3.13
N MET A 229 6.07 -7.89 4.31
CA MET A 229 6.85 -8.94 4.95
C MET A 229 5.99 -10.06 5.53
N CYS A 230 6.50 -11.29 5.42
CA CYS A 230 5.95 -12.44 6.13
C CYS A 230 5.93 -12.13 7.64
N PRO A 231 4.78 -12.23 8.32
CA PRO A 231 4.67 -11.90 9.73
C PRO A 231 5.49 -12.86 10.62
N THR A 232 5.66 -14.11 10.16
CA THR A 232 6.36 -15.17 10.89
C THR A 232 7.88 -14.95 10.93
N CYS A 233 8.51 -14.74 9.77
CA CYS A 233 9.98 -14.53 9.69
C CYS A 233 10.39 -13.06 9.62
N LYS A 234 9.44 -12.12 9.58
CA LYS A 234 9.68 -10.67 9.41
C LYS A 234 10.58 -10.38 8.21
N GLY A 235 10.32 -11.04 7.09
CA GLY A 235 11.08 -10.84 5.85
C GLY A 235 12.48 -11.46 5.80
N LEU A 236 12.86 -12.28 6.78
CA LEU A 236 14.20 -12.90 6.84
C LEU A 236 14.30 -14.23 6.09
N ALA A 237 13.20 -14.79 5.58
CA ALA A 237 13.09 -16.14 4.99
C ALA A 237 13.32 -17.31 5.97
N GLU A 238 13.94 -17.07 7.12
CA GLU A 238 14.27 -18.12 8.09
C GLU A 238 13.79 -17.80 9.52
N VAL A 239 13.56 -18.86 10.28
CA VAL A 239 13.30 -18.81 11.73
C VAL A 239 14.17 -19.88 12.39
N ARG A 240 15.02 -19.49 13.36
CA ARG A 240 15.95 -20.41 14.05
C ARG A 240 16.83 -21.21 13.09
N LYS A 241 17.40 -20.55 12.06
CA LYS A 241 18.27 -21.15 11.02
C LYS A 241 17.60 -22.26 10.20
N ARG A 242 16.28 -22.25 10.11
CA ARG A 242 15.49 -23.13 9.22
C ARG A 242 14.64 -22.26 8.32
N ILE A 243 14.39 -22.72 7.10
CA ILE A 243 13.47 -22.06 6.17
C ILE A 243 12.12 -21.86 6.87
N CYS A 244 11.59 -20.64 6.76
CA CYS A 244 10.31 -20.28 7.34
C CYS A 244 9.22 -21.20 6.79
N SER A 245 8.51 -21.90 7.68
CA SER A 245 7.46 -22.85 7.29
C SER A 245 6.24 -22.17 6.66
N ASP A 246 6.01 -20.90 6.98
CA ASP A 246 4.88 -20.11 6.49
C ASP A 246 5.12 -19.62 5.05
N CYS A 247 6.14 -18.77 4.84
CA CYS A 247 6.44 -18.23 3.52
C CYS A 247 7.32 -19.12 2.64
N LYS A 248 7.80 -20.26 3.16
CA LYS A 248 8.67 -21.21 2.45
C LYS A 248 9.91 -20.56 1.81
N GLY A 249 10.40 -19.48 2.43
CA GLY A 249 11.56 -18.73 1.97
C GLY A 249 11.26 -17.49 1.12
N SER A 250 10.01 -17.26 0.71
CA SER A 250 9.64 -16.12 -0.15
C SER A 250 9.75 -14.76 0.52
N ARG A 251 9.84 -14.73 1.86
CA ARG A 251 9.90 -13.52 2.71
C ARG A 251 8.65 -12.66 2.72
N LEU A 252 7.69 -12.90 1.82
CA LEU A 252 6.47 -12.11 1.66
C LEU A 252 5.29 -12.64 2.48
N ASN A 253 4.34 -11.76 2.77
CA ASN A 253 3.06 -12.11 3.38
C ASN A 253 2.22 -13.01 2.43
N THR A 254 1.11 -13.54 2.93
CA THR A 254 0.25 -14.47 2.17
C THR A 254 -0.42 -13.85 0.95
N LEU A 255 -0.90 -12.61 1.03
CA LEU A 255 -1.58 -11.97 -0.10
C LEU A 255 -0.60 -11.67 -1.24
N SER A 256 0.55 -11.09 -0.91
CA SER A 256 1.56 -10.65 -1.87
C SER A 256 2.31 -11.81 -2.51
N ARG A 257 2.48 -12.94 -1.81
CA ARG A 257 3.09 -14.14 -2.40
C ARG A 257 2.15 -14.92 -3.33
N LEU A 258 0.84 -14.68 -3.24
CA LEU A 258 -0.16 -15.29 -4.11
C LEU A 258 -0.46 -14.43 -5.33
N ALA A 259 0.09 -13.21 -5.43
CA ALA A 259 -0.10 -12.40 -6.62
C ALA A 259 0.79 -12.90 -7.77
N GLU A 260 0.18 -13.05 -8.93
CA GLU A 260 0.81 -13.65 -10.11
C GLU A 260 0.83 -12.67 -11.27
N LEU A 261 1.93 -12.65 -12.01
CA LEU A 261 2.09 -11.99 -13.28
C LEU A 261 2.41 -13.06 -14.32
N GLU A 262 1.53 -13.26 -15.31
CA GLU A 262 1.67 -14.32 -16.32
C GLU A 262 2.00 -15.68 -15.67
N GLU A 263 1.19 -16.10 -14.69
CA GLU A 263 1.31 -17.37 -13.93
C GLU A 263 2.57 -17.50 -13.05
N HIS A 264 3.36 -16.43 -12.89
CA HIS A 264 4.54 -16.42 -12.03
C HIS A 264 4.35 -15.50 -10.82
N THR A 265 4.66 -16.00 -9.63
CA THR A 265 4.75 -15.13 -8.46
C THR A 265 6.03 -14.31 -8.48
N LEU A 266 6.08 -13.24 -7.69
CA LEU A 266 7.31 -12.46 -7.55
C LEU A 266 8.47 -13.33 -7.05
N PHE A 267 8.19 -14.29 -6.19
CA PHE A 267 9.23 -15.18 -5.68
C PHE A 267 9.81 -16.07 -6.79
N ASP A 268 8.95 -16.65 -7.64
CA ASP A 268 9.38 -17.49 -8.77
C ASP A 268 10.35 -16.72 -9.66
N LEU A 269 9.98 -15.51 -10.08
CA LEU A 269 10.82 -14.66 -10.93
C LEU A 269 12.16 -14.29 -10.28
N THR A 270 12.19 -14.05 -8.97
CA THR A 270 13.44 -13.73 -8.26
C THR A 270 14.36 -14.93 -8.08
N THR A 271 13.86 -16.15 -8.30
CA THR A 271 14.66 -17.38 -8.25
C THR A 271 15.16 -17.85 -9.61
N LEU A 272 14.66 -17.25 -10.70
CA LEU A 272 15.13 -17.55 -12.04
C LEU A 272 16.58 -17.06 -12.27
N PRO A 273 17.36 -17.76 -13.11
CA PRO A 273 18.57 -17.19 -13.70
C PRO A 273 18.28 -15.88 -14.42
N LEU A 274 19.21 -14.92 -14.38
CA LEU A 274 19.01 -13.60 -14.99
C LEU A 274 18.67 -13.66 -16.50
N THR A 275 19.20 -14.64 -17.22
CA THR A 275 18.89 -14.86 -18.63
C THR A 275 17.45 -15.26 -18.87
N GLU A 276 16.88 -16.10 -17.99
CA GLU A 276 15.48 -16.53 -18.06
C GLU A 276 14.55 -15.41 -17.60
N LEU A 277 14.93 -14.67 -16.55
CA LEU A 277 14.18 -13.48 -16.14
C LEU A 277 14.14 -12.43 -17.25
N SER A 278 15.26 -12.16 -17.92
CA SER A 278 15.30 -11.24 -19.07
C SER A 278 14.37 -11.71 -20.18
N TYR A 279 14.44 -12.99 -20.55
CA TYR A 279 13.57 -13.57 -21.57
C TYR A 279 12.08 -13.44 -21.19
N PHE A 280 11.72 -13.72 -19.92
CA PHE A 280 10.36 -13.53 -19.44
C PHE A 280 9.90 -12.07 -19.60
N LEU A 281 10.72 -11.10 -19.17
CA LEU A 281 10.39 -9.67 -19.24
C LEU A 281 10.26 -9.18 -20.69
N ASP A 282 11.11 -9.65 -21.60
CA ASP A 282 11.09 -9.30 -23.02
C ASP A 282 9.85 -9.85 -23.75
N ASN A 283 9.22 -10.90 -23.20
CA ASN A 283 8.03 -11.55 -23.77
C ASN A 283 6.74 -11.22 -22.99
N LEU A 284 6.79 -10.27 -22.06
CA LEU A 284 5.56 -9.78 -21.43
C LEU A 284 4.63 -9.19 -22.50
N PRO A 285 3.31 -9.42 -22.39
CA PRO A 285 2.38 -8.79 -23.32
C PRO A 285 2.49 -7.27 -23.21
N ASN A 286 2.27 -6.58 -24.33
CA ASN A 286 2.16 -5.13 -24.33
C ASN A 286 0.92 -4.75 -23.51
N TYR A 287 1.13 -4.43 -22.24
CA TYR A 287 0.09 -3.83 -21.44
C TYR A 287 -0.13 -2.41 -21.96
N PRO A 288 -1.39 -1.98 -22.20
CA PRO A 288 -1.65 -0.59 -22.52
C PRO A 288 -1.03 0.28 -21.42
N LEU A 289 -0.35 1.34 -21.84
CA LEU A 289 0.07 2.41 -20.94
C LEU A 289 -1.18 2.85 -20.19
N LEU A 290 -1.09 2.94 -18.86
CA LEU A 290 -2.17 3.43 -18.03
C LEU A 290 -2.55 4.81 -18.57
N GLU A 291 -3.72 4.95 -19.19
CA GLU A 291 -4.31 6.25 -19.43
C GLU A 291 -4.42 6.92 -18.06
N GLU A 292 -3.90 8.15 -17.96
CA GLU A 292 -3.91 8.94 -16.73
C GLU A 292 -5.36 9.04 -16.23
N ALA A 293 -5.63 8.36 -15.10
CA ALA A 293 -6.88 8.46 -14.36
C ALA A 293 -6.77 9.54 -13.27
#